data_AF-A0A117T0D4-F1
#
_entry.id   AF-A0A117T0D4-F1
#
_cell.length_a   1.000
_cell.length_b   1.000
_cell.length_c   1.000
_cell.angle_alpha   90.00
_cell.angle_beta   90.00
_cell.angle_gamma   90.00
#
_symmetry.space_group_name_H-M   'P 1'
#
loop_
_entity.id
_entity.type
_entity.pdbx_description
1 polymer ?
#
loop_
_entity_poly.entity_id
_entity_poly.type
_entity_poly.pdbx_seq_one_letter_code
_entity_poly.pdbx_strand_id
1 'polypeptide(L)'
;MLRILLGEPPRRNSGVLAEAMDNMAEVASMLRKEMNAHEDHDHEFRKLEIWTRGLISSLDELEQSCFAAGFYRKLVVAGYMDDMSTQEQGDYARYVYFYKNGFIRVFSLLDKLGTVLNSLYNLNTSQSKAHFSYFTVLRQFQLLKEHVPLSEELERIKDSYREPLQNLRKRRNAEIHYMNAEMQDDLWQRHQGLHDKIRLEDLDSHLEDLKQGLEMVCKSLCAAFRYSNEQWHKNKAMTSKNAGTESR
;
A
#
# COMPACT_ATOMS: atom_id res chain seq x y z
N MET A 1 10.31 13.13 -3.03
CA MET A 1 11.05 13.45 -4.27
C MET A 1 10.20 14.21 -5.27
N LEU A 2 9.04 13.71 -5.70
CA LEU A 2 8.22 14.34 -6.77
C LEU A 2 7.67 15.74 -6.43
N ARG A 3 7.35 16.02 -5.16
CA ARG A 3 6.82 17.34 -4.73
C ARG A 3 7.73 18.51 -5.14
N ILE A 4 9.04 18.37 -4.95
CA ILE A 4 10.02 19.41 -5.30
C ILE A 4 10.01 19.66 -6.81
N LEU A 5 9.90 18.59 -7.63
CA LEU A 5 9.82 18.72 -9.09
C LEU A 5 8.53 19.42 -9.56
N LEU A 6 7.48 19.40 -8.73
CA LEU A 6 6.20 20.04 -8.98
C LEU A 6 6.09 21.42 -8.31
N GLY A 7 7.20 21.97 -7.80
CA GLY A 7 7.24 23.30 -7.19
C GLY A 7 6.74 23.36 -5.73
N GLU A 8 6.55 22.21 -5.09
CA GLU A 8 6.02 22.08 -3.73
C GLU A 8 7.12 21.69 -2.74
N PRO A 9 7.06 22.13 -1.47
CA PRO A 9 8.04 21.74 -0.48
C PRO A 9 8.02 20.22 -0.22
N PRO A 10 9.12 19.66 0.32
CA PRO A 10 9.13 18.27 0.76
C PRO A 10 7.96 17.97 1.69
N ARG A 11 7.33 16.80 1.51
CA ARG A 11 6.24 16.35 2.37
C ARG A 11 6.69 16.32 3.82
N ARG A 12 5.84 16.81 4.72
CA ARG A 12 5.91 16.47 6.14
C ARG A 12 4.98 15.31 6.41
N ASN A 13 5.50 14.24 7.00
CA ASN A 13 4.69 13.11 7.44
C ASN A 13 3.62 13.62 8.42
N SER A 14 2.35 13.25 8.22
CA SER A 14 1.26 13.57 9.13
C SER A 14 0.16 12.51 9.07
N GLY A 15 -0.70 12.49 10.10
CA GLY A 15 -1.82 11.55 10.21
C GLY A 15 -1.39 10.08 10.12
N VAL A 16 -2.27 9.25 9.55
CA VAL A 16 -2.06 7.80 9.43
C VAL A 16 -0.79 7.42 8.67
N LEU A 17 -0.34 8.28 7.75
CA LEU A 17 0.91 8.07 7.01
C LEU A 17 2.13 8.19 7.92
N ALA A 18 2.15 9.19 8.81
CA ALA A 18 3.22 9.32 9.81
C ALA A 18 3.21 8.12 10.76
N GLU A 19 2.05 7.79 11.30
CA GLU A 19 1.91 6.66 12.23
C GLU A 19 2.40 5.34 11.61
N ALA A 20 2.05 5.07 10.35
CA ALA A 20 2.54 3.88 9.65
C ALA A 20 4.07 3.90 9.47
N MET A 21 4.64 5.04 9.07
CA MET A 21 6.09 5.20 8.88
C MET A 21 6.85 5.05 10.20
N ASP A 22 6.35 5.64 11.28
CA ASP A 22 6.98 5.63 12.58
C ASP A 22 6.96 4.22 13.20
N ASN A 23 5.82 3.52 13.16
CA ASN A 23 5.72 2.14 13.63
C ASN A 23 6.66 1.19 12.85
N MET A 24 6.77 1.34 11.52
CA MET A 24 7.72 0.57 10.72
C MET A 24 9.18 0.90 11.09
N ALA A 25 9.50 2.18 11.27
CA ALA A 25 10.84 2.61 11.65
C ALA A 25 11.25 2.07 13.04
N GLU A 26 10.30 2.01 13.97
CA GLU A 26 10.50 1.42 15.30
C GLU A 26 10.80 -0.08 15.21
N VAL A 27 10.01 -0.87 14.47
CA VAL A 27 10.29 -2.29 14.23
C VAL A 27 11.66 -2.49 13.59
N ALA A 28 12.00 -1.71 12.55
CA ALA A 28 13.32 -1.80 11.92
C ALA A 28 14.46 -1.48 12.90
N SER A 29 14.27 -0.51 13.80
CA SER A 29 15.23 -0.17 14.85
C SER A 29 15.37 -1.30 15.88
N MET A 30 14.27 -1.94 16.26
CA MET A 30 14.29 -3.07 17.19
C MET A 30 15.02 -4.27 16.59
N LEU A 31 14.69 -4.68 15.37
CA LEU A 31 15.37 -5.77 14.67
C LEU A 31 16.89 -5.52 14.61
N ARG A 32 17.29 -4.28 14.35
CA ARG A 32 18.70 -3.88 14.37
C ARG A 32 19.35 -4.02 15.75
N LYS A 33 18.65 -3.66 16.83
CA LYS A 33 19.16 -3.83 18.19
C LYS A 33 19.33 -5.31 18.54
N GLU A 34 18.40 -6.16 18.13
CA GLU A 34 18.51 -7.62 18.35
C GLU A 34 19.68 -8.23 17.60
N MET A 35 19.88 -7.88 16.33
CA MET A 35 21.06 -8.32 15.56
C MET A 35 22.40 -7.88 16.18
N ASN A 36 22.42 -6.77 16.90
CA ASN A 36 23.63 -6.28 17.58
C ASN A 36 23.84 -6.97 18.94
N ALA A 37 22.77 -7.42 19.59
CA ALA A 37 22.82 -8.09 20.89
C ALA A 37 23.00 -9.61 20.78
N HIS A 38 22.53 -10.19 19.68
CA HIS A 38 22.52 -11.62 19.39
C HIS A 38 23.02 -11.86 17.96
N GLU A 39 23.87 -12.87 17.76
CA GLU A 39 24.31 -13.23 16.40
C GLU A 39 23.10 -13.76 15.59
N ASP A 40 22.74 -13.05 14.51
CA ASP A 40 21.66 -13.40 13.58
C ASP A 40 22.10 -14.51 12.62
N HIS A 41 22.36 -15.70 13.16
CA HIS A 41 22.88 -16.85 12.43
C HIS A 41 21.97 -17.29 11.28
N ASP A 42 20.65 -17.22 11.47
CA ASP A 42 19.67 -17.61 10.46
C ASP A 42 19.29 -16.46 9.49
N HIS A 43 19.84 -15.27 9.69
CA HIS A 43 19.64 -14.06 8.87
C HIS A 43 18.20 -13.55 8.81
N GLU A 44 17.29 -14.06 9.65
CA GLU A 44 15.88 -13.70 9.61
C GLU A 44 15.63 -12.26 10.10
N PHE A 45 16.38 -11.79 11.11
CA PHE A 45 16.23 -10.39 11.55
C PHE A 45 16.74 -9.40 10.52
N ARG A 46 17.87 -9.71 9.85
CA ARG A 46 18.40 -8.89 8.76
C ARG A 46 17.43 -8.78 7.60
N LYS A 47 16.86 -9.90 7.20
CA LYS A 47 15.87 -9.98 6.12
C LYS A 47 14.61 -9.16 6.43
N LEU A 48 14.05 -9.31 7.64
CA LEU A 48 12.90 -8.53 8.09
C LEU A 48 13.19 -7.03 8.18
N GLU A 49 14.40 -6.64 8.60
CA GLU A 49 14.81 -5.23 8.68
C GLU A 49 14.88 -4.58 7.28
N ILE A 50 15.49 -5.28 6.32
CA ILE A 50 15.57 -4.84 4.92
C ILE A 50 14.17 -4.74 4.31
N TRP A 51 13.31 -5.74 4.52
CA TRP A 51 11.95 -5.72 3.99
C TRP A 51 11.11 -4.60 4.59
N THR A 52 11.25 -4.34 5.90
CA THR A 52 10.57 -3.23 6.58
C THR A 52 11.00 -1.88 6.01
N ARG A 53 12.31 -1.66 5.79
CA ARG A 53 12.82 -0.46 5.10
C ARG A 53 12.28 -0.34 3.68
N GLY A 54 12.19 -1.46 2.95
CA GLY A 54 11.60 -1.52 1.62
C GLY A 54 10.11 -1.13 1.61
N LEU A 55 9.35 -1.47 2.66
CA LEU A 55 7.97 -1.03 2.82
C LEU A 55 7.87 0.48 3.04
N ILE A 56 8.74 1.07 3.87
CA ILE A 56 8.80 2.53 4.08
C ILE A 56 9.03 3.25 2.74
N SER A 57 10.02 2.82 1.97
CA SER A 57 10.28 3.40 0.64
C SER A 57 9.10 3.21 -0.32
N SER A 58 8.50 2.00 -0.33
CA SER A 58 7.34 1.72 -1.17
C SER A 58 6.13 2.59 -0.82
N LEU A 59 5.93 2.89 0.47
CA LEU A 59 4.85 3.75 0.95
C LEU A 59 5.05 5.20 0.52
N ASP A 60 6.29 5.70 0.61
CA ASP A 60 6.63 7.03 0.11
C ASP A 60 6.41 7.15 -1.41
N GLU A 61 6.77 6.11 -2.18
CA GLU A 61 6.52 6.07 -3.63
C GLU A 61 5.02 6.04 -3.97
N LEU A 62 4.20 5.33 -3.20
CA LEU A 62 2.74 5.31 -3.38
C LEU A 62 2.14 6.69 -3.09
N GLU A 63 2.52 7.32 -1.97
CA GLU A 63 2.05 8.66 -1.63
C GLU A 63 2.43 9.67 -2.71
N GLN A 64 3.67 9.63 -3.19
CA GLN A 64 4.13 10.54 -4.23
C GLN A 64 3.40 10.34 -5.56
N SER A 65 3.06 9.09 -5.90
CA SER A 65 2.25 8.78 -7.09
C SER A 65 0.83 9.37 -6.95
N CYS A 66 0.20 9.21 -5.78
CA CYS A 66 -1.11 9.79 -5.49
C CYS A 66 -1.07 11.33 -5.53
N PHE A 67 -0.04 11.93 -4.94
CA PHE A 67 0.16 13.38 -4.97
C PHE A 67 0.32 13.92 -6.39
N ALA A 68 1.21 13.31 -7.19
CA ALA A 68 1.47 13.75 -8.55
C ALA A 68 0.24 13.58 -9.45
N ALA A 69 -0.49 12.47 -9.32
CA ALA A 69 -1.79 12.29 -10.00
C ALA A 69 -2.75 13.42 -9.61
N GLY A 70 -2.92 13.70 -8.32
CA GLY A 70 -3.77 14.79 -7.84
C GLY A 70 -3.33 16.19 -8.28
N PHE A 71 -2.02 16.41 -8.49
CA PHE A 71 -1.52 17.66 -9.03
C PHE A 71 -1.93 17.84 -10.50
N TYR A 72 -1.63 16.87 -11.36
CA TYR A 72 -1.95 16.96 -12.79
C TYR A 72 -3.46 16.92 -13.06
N ARG A 73 -4.23 16.21 -12.23
CA ARG A 73 -5.70 16.22 -12.28
C ARG A 73 -6.27 17.63 -12.27
N LYS A 74 -5.72 18.53 -11.44
CA LYS A 74 -6.19 19.93 -11.31
C LYS A 74 -5.95 20.77 -12.56
N LEU A 75 -5.02 20.35 -13.41
CA LEU A 75 -4.68 21.03 -14.66
C LEU A 75 -5.57 20.58 -15.84
N VAL A 76 -6.33 19.50 -15.66
CA VAL A 76 -7.28 18.98 -16.66
C VAL A 76 -8.68 19.51 -16.35
N VAL A 77 -9.23 20.33 -17.25
CA VAL A 77 -10.49 21.08 -17.07
C VAL A 77 -11.53 20.77 -18.15
N ALA A 78 -11.11 20.35 -19.34
CA ALA A 78 -11.98 19.95 -20.43
C ALA A 78 -12.79 18.71 -20.04
N GLY A 79 -14.05 18.63 -20.49
CA GLY A 79 -14.91 17.45 -20.28
C GLY A 79 -14.75 16.38 -21.36
N TYR A 80 -14.06 16.70 -22.46
CA TYR A 80 -13.89 15.85 -23.63
C TYR A 80 -12.43 15.91 -24.10
N MET A 81 -11.90 14.79 -24.60
CA MET A 81 -10.51 14.73 -25.08
C MET A 81 -10.25 15.70 -26.24
N ASP A 82 -11.21 15.81 -27.17
CA ASP A 82 -11.09 16.66 -28.37
C ASP A 82 -11.09 18.16 -28.05
N ASP A 83 -11.56 18.54 -26.86
CA ASP A 83 -11.63 19.92 -26.40
C ASP A 83 -10.37 20.35 -25.62
N MET A 84 -9.45 19.42 -25.35
CA MET A 84 -8.20 19.72 -24.64
C MET A 84 -7.20 20.47 -25.53
N SER A 85 -6.56 21.49 -24.96
CA SER A 85 -5.35 22.06 -25.57
C SER A 85 -4.20 21.05 -25.57
N THR A 86 -3.17 21.25 -26.41
CA THR A 86 -1.97 20.38 -26.41
C THR A 86 -1.27 20.31 -25.05
N GLN A 87 -1.27 21.43 -24.31
CA GLN A 87 -0.70 21.47 -22.96
C GLN A 87 -1.52 20.59 -22.00
N GLU A 88 -2.84 20.74 -22.04
CA GLU A 88 -3.77 19.98 -21.21
C GLU A 88 -3.75 18.48 -21.52
N GLN A 89 -3.61 18.09 -22.79
CA GLN A 89 -3.39 16.69 -23.18
C GLN A 89 -2.11 16.13 -22.54
N GLY A 90 -1.05 16.94 -22.49
CA GLY A 90 0.19 16.59 -21.78
C GLY A 90 -0.02 16.42 -20.28
N ASP A 91 -0.83 17.27 -19.65
CA ASP A 91 -1.16 17.17 -18.23
C ASP A 91 -2.06 15.97 -17.93
N TYR A 92 -3.02 15.67 -18.80
CA TYR A 92 -3.83 14.45 -18.74
C TYR A 92 -2.97 13.19 -18.85
N ALA A 93 -2.04 13.13 -19.80
CA ALA A 93 -1.12 12.00 -19.93
C ALA A 93 -0.27 11.78 -18.66
N ARG A 94 0.17 12.86 -18.01
CA ARG A 94 0.91 12.78 -16.73
C ARG A 94 0.02 12.34 -15.59
N TYR A 95 -1.22 12.83 -15.51
CA TYR A 95 -2.23 12.32 -14.57
C TYR A 95 -2.37 10.81 -14.72
N VAL A 96 -2.64 10.31 -15.93
CA VAL A 96 -2.81 8.89 -16.24
C VAL A 96 -1.57 8.10 -15.82
N TYR A 97 -0.37 8.58 -16.16
CA TYR A 97 0.88 7.94 -15.79
C TYR A 97 1.02 7.74 -14.27
N PHE A 98 0.82 8.79 -13.48
CA PHE A 98 0.95 8.71 -12.02
C PHE A 98 -0.20 7.95 -11.36
N TYR A 99 -1.41 8.05 -11.91
CA TYR A 99 -2.57 7.29 -11.46
C TYR A 99 -2.35 5.78 -11.62
N LYS A 100 -1.87 5.34 -12.80
CA LYS A 100 -1.51 3.95 -13.09
C LYS A 100 -0.47 3.41 -12.14
N ASN A 101 0.61 4.17 -11.96
CA ASN A 101 1.64 3.83 -10.98
C ASN A 101 1.06 3.73 -9.56
N GLY A 102 0.18 4.66 -9.19
CA GLY A 102 -0.48 4.66 -7.89
C GLY A 102 -1.24 3.37 -7.61
N PHE A 103 -2.19 2.99 -8.47
CA PHE A 103 -3.02 1.82 -8.19
C PHE A 103 -2.23 0.50 -8.27
N ILE A 104 -1.22 0.39 -9.12
CA ILE A 104 -0.33 -0.79 -9.15
C ILE A 104 0.42 -0.90 -7.82
N ARG A 105 0.91 0.24 -7.30
CA ARG A 105 1.65 0.32 -6.04
C ARG A 105 0.80 -0.02 -4.82
N VAL A 106 -0.50 0.30 -4.81
CA VAL A 106 -1.43 -0.14 -3.74
C VAL A 106 -1.33 -1.65 -3.56
N PHE A 107 -1.53 -2.42 -4.62
CA PHE A 107 -1.53 -3.89 -4.53
C PHE A 107 -0.14 -4.47 -4.30
N SER A 108 0.89 -3.93 -4.97
CA SER A 108 2.27 -4.37 -4.76
C SER A 108 2.70 -4.18 -3.30
N LEU A 109 2.33 -3.06 -2.68
CA LEU A 109 2.68 -2.77 -1.29
C LEU A 109 1.91 -3.66 -0.31
N LEU A 110 0.61 -3.88 -0.54
CA LEU A 110 -0.16 -4.85 0.25
C LEU A 110 0.47 -6.25 0.17
N ASP A 111 0.87 -6.72 -1.01
CA ASP A 111 1.48 -8.05 -1.17
C ASP A 111 2.85 -8.16 -0.48
N LYS A 112 3.66 -7.08 -0.52
CA LYS A 112 4.90 -6.98 0.26
C LYS A 112 4.62 -7.02 1.76
N LEU A 113 3.60 -6.32 2.25
CA LEU A 113 3.16 -6.42 3.65
C LEU A 113 2.75 -7.85 3.98
N GLY A 114 2.00 -8.52 3.11
CA GLY A 114 1.66 -9.93 3.26
C GLY A 114 2.89 -10.82 3.42
N THR A 115 3.94 -10.59 2.64
CA THR A 115 5.22 -11.32 2.75
C THR A 115 5.89 -11.09 4.10
N VAL A 116 5.93 -9.84 4.57
CA VAL A 116 6.46 -9.50 5.89
C VAL A 116 5.66 -10.16 7.01
N LEU A 117 4.32 -10.06 6.98
CA LEU A 117 3.44 -10.69 7.97
C LEU A 117 3.59 -12.21 8.00
N ASN A 118 3.69 -12.85 6.83
CA ASN A 118 3.90 -14.28 6.72
C ASN A 118 5.20 -14.71 7.42
N SER A 119 6.26 -13.91 7.29
CA SER A 119 7.55 -14.17 7.92
C SER A 119 7.56 -13.82 9.41
N LEU A 120 6.97 -12.69 9.80
CA LEU A 120 6.93 -12.24 11.20
C LEU A 120 6.17 -13.21 12.11
N TYR A 121 5.10 -13.81 11.59
CA TYR A 121 4.19 -14.66 12.37
C TYR A 121 4.21 -16.12 11.92
N ASN A 122 5.22 -16.53 11.14
CA ASN A 122 5.39 -17.91 10.68
C ASN A 122 4.11 -18.56 10.12
N LEU A 123 3.34 -17.78 9.36
CA LEU A 123 1.99 -18.20 8.91
C LEU A 123 2.02 -19.33 7.88
N ASN A 124 3.21 -19.63 7.32
CA ASN A 124 3.44 -20.71 6.36
C ASN A 124 2.57 -20.63 5.08
N THR A 125 2.11 -19.44 4.73
CA THR A 125 1.24 -19.19 3.55
C THR A 125 1.91 -19.65 2.26
N SER A 126 3.24 -19.52 2.16
CA SER A 126 4.07 -19.95 1.03
C SER A 126 4.04 -21.45 0.76
N GLN A 127 3.71 -22.29 1.76
CA GLN A 127 3.60 -23.75 1.58
C GLN A 127 2.43 -24.12 0.65
N SER A 128 1.39 -23.28 0.59
CA SER A 128 0.23 -23.49 -0.28
C SER A 128 0.40 -22.89 -1.69
N LYS A 129 1.13 -21.76 -1.81
CA LYS A 129 1.47 -21.08 -3.07
C LYS A 129 2.76 -20.27 -2.89
N ALA A 130 3.74 -20.46 -3.78
CA ALA A 130 4.99 -19.69 -3.78
C ALA A 130 4.76 -18.17 -3.95
N HIS A 131 3.74 -17.78 -4.73
CA HIS A 131 3.28 -16.41 -4.86
C HIS A 131 1.87 -16.28 -4.28
N PHE A 132 1.72 -15.47 -3.24
CA PHE A 132 0.45 -15.23 -2.57
C PHE A 132 0.19 -13.73 -2.43
N SER A 133 -1.09 -13.38 -2.37
CA SER A 133 -1.51 -12.00 -2.15
C SER A 133 -1.64 -11.69 -0.66
N TYR A 134 -1.67 -10.40 -0.31
CA TYR A 134 -2.07 -9.93 1.01
C TYR A 134 -3.35 -10.59 1.53
N PHE A 135 -4.36 -10.69 0.66
CA PHE A 135 -5.66 -11.28 1.03
C PHE A 135 -5.57 -12.79 1.31
N THR A 136 -4.58 -13.48 0.73
CA THR A 136 -4.28 -14.87 1.07
C THR A 136 -3.73 -14.98 2.50
N VAL A 137 -2.87 -14.03 2.89
CA VAL A 137 -2.31 -13.97 4.26
C VAL A 137 -3.38 -13.66 5.30
N LEU A 138 -4.31 -12.75 5.00
CA LEU A 138 -5.43 -12.46 5.90
C LEU A 138 -6.30 -13.70 6.14
N ARG A 139 -6.58 -14.47 5.09
CA ARG A 139 -7.29 -15.75 5.23
C ARG A 139 -6.49 -16.73 6.09
N GLN A 140 -5.17 -16.79 5.94
CA GLN A 140 -4.32 -17.67 6.73
C GLN A 140 -4.36 -17.31 8.22
N PHE A 141 -4.32 -16.02 8.57
CA PHE A 141 -4.53 -15.57 9.96
C PHE A 141 -5.85 -16.08 10.54
N GLN A 142 -6.96 -15.96 9.79
CA GLN A 142 -8.27 -16.45 10.24
C GLN A 142 -8.29 -17.97 10.45
N LEU A 143 -7.58 -18.73 9.61
CA LEU A 143 -7.52 -20.20 9.71
C LEU A 143 -6.70 -20.66 10.91
N LEU A 144 -5.54 -20.04 11.15
CA LEU A 144 -4.64 -20.41 12.25
C LEU A 144 -5.21 -20.02 13.62
N LYS A 145 -6.06 -18.99 13.67
CA LYS A 145 -6.62 -18.42 14.92
C LYS A 145 -5.55 -17.97 15.92
N GLU A 146 -4.35 -17.70 15.42
CA GLU A 146 -3.27 -17.04 16.13
C GLU A 146 -3.32 -15.54 15.82
N HIS A 147 -2.86 -14.72 16.77
CA HIS A 147 -2.88 -13.25 16.64
C HIS A 147 -4.28 -12.68 16.30
N VAL A 148 -5.35 -13.26 16.86
CA VAL A 148 -6.76 -12.88 16.60
C VAL A 148 -7.00 -11.36 16.61
N PRO A 149 -6.47 -10.58 17.58
CA PRO A 149 -6.69 -9.13 17.58
C PRO A 149 -6.18 -8.43 16.31
N LEU A 150 -5.01 -8.85 15.79
CA LEU A 150 -4.47 -8.31 14.55
C LEU A 150 -5.29 -8.77 13.34
N SER A 151 -5.65 -10.05 13.30
CA SER A 151 -6.45 -10.63 12.21
C SER A 151 -7.79 -9.90 12.04
N GLU A 152 -8.51 -9.69 13.14
CA GLU A 152 -9.79 -8.97 13.14
C GLU A 152 -9.64 -7.50 12.75
N GLU A 153 -8.59 -6.82 13.22
CA GLU A 153 -8.34 -5.43 12.84
C GLU A 153 -8.04 -5.29 11.34
N LEU A 154 -7.16 -6.14 10.79
CA LEU A 154 -6.82 -6.10 9.37
C LEU A 154 -8.02 -6.46 8.48
N GLU A 155 -8.89 -7.38 8.93
CA GLU A 155 -10.12 -7.73 8.21
C GLU A 155 -11.12 -6.56 8.22
N ARG A 156 -11.33 -5.90 9.36
CA ARG A 156 -12.18 -4.70 9.43
C ARG A 156 -11.67 -3.57 8.53
N ILE A 157 -10.35 -3.36 8.51
CA ILE A 157 -9.72 -2.39 7.60
C ILE A 157 -10.05 -2.78 6.16
N LYS A 158 -9.76 -4.03 5.75
CA LYS A 158 -10.06 -4.51 4.39
C LYS A 158 -11.51 -4.29 3.99
N ASP A 159 -12.45 -4.63 4.86
CA ASP A 159 -13.89 -4.54 4.57
C ASP A 159 -14.37 -3.10 4.44
N SER A 160 -13.78 -2.18 5.23
CA SER A 160 -14.10 -0.74 5.17
C SER A 160 -13.73 -0.07 3.84
N TYR A 161 -12.79 -0.67 3.09
CA TYR A 161 -12.30 -0.15 1.81
C TYR A 161 -12.62 -1.07 0.63
N ARG A 162 -13.61 -1.97 0.77
CA ARG A 162 -13.89 -3.01 -0.23
C ARG A 162 -14.20 -2.45 -1.62
N GLU A 163 -15.07 -1.45 -1.70
CA GLU A 163 -15.50 -0.85 -2.97
C GLU A 163 -14.36 -0.15 -3.73
N PRO A 164 -13.64 0.84 -3.15
CA PRO A 164 -12.56 1.52 -3.87
C PRO A 164 -11.46 0.54 -4.30
N LEU A 165 -11.10 -0.45 -3.46
CA LEU A 165 -10.13 -1.47 -3.86
C LEU A 165 -10.64 -2.37 -4.98
N GLN A 166 -11.93 -2.68 -5.01
CA GLN A 166 -12.48 -3.48 -6.10
C GLN A 166 -12.39 -2.72 -7.43
N ASN A 167 -12.62 -1.41 -7.42
CA ASN A 167 -12.46 -0.54 -8.59
C ASN A 167 -11.00 -0.48 -9.05
N LEU A 168 -10.07 -0.17 -8.14
CA LEU A 168 -8.63 -0.17 -8.43
C LEU A 168 -8.14 -1.52 -8.94
N ARG A 169 -8.66 -2.62 -8.40
CA ARG A 169 -8.31 -3.99 -8.83
C ARG A 169 -8.76 -4.26 -10.25
N LYS A 170 -9.98 -3.84 -10.62
CA LYS A 170 -10.49 -3.96 -12.00
C LYS A 170 -9.59 -3.17 -12.96
N ARG A 171 -9.26 -1.93 -12.63
CA ARG A 171 -8.36 -1.07 -13.44
C ARG A 171 -6.98 -1.67 -13.60
N ARG A 172 -6.37 -2.14 -12.50
CA ARG A 172 -5.09 -2.85 -12.53
C ARG A 172 -5.15 -4.09 -13.42
N ASN A 173 -6.22 -4.89 -13.31
CA ASN A 173 -6.36 -6.07 -14.15
C ASN A 173 -6.53 -5.70 -15.64
N ALA A 174 -7.26 -4.63 -15.94
CA ALA A 174 -7.36 -4.08 -17.30
C ALA A 174 -5.98 -3.67 -17.82
N GLU A 175 -5.21 -2.92 -17.03
CA GLU A 175 -3.85 -2.47 -17.40
C GLU A 175 -2.86 -3.62 -17.60
N ILE A 176 -2.92 -4.67 -16.77
CA ILE A 176 -1.96 -5.79 -16.82
C ILE A 176 -2.33 -6.82 -17.89
N HIS A 177 -3.62 -7.07 -18.10
CA HIS A 177 -4.09 -8.22 -18.89
C HIS A 177 -4.87 -7.85 -20.15
N TYR A 178 -5.27 -6.58 -20.30
CA TYR A 178 -6.09 -6.11 -21.41
C TYR A 178 -5.50 -4.82 -22.00
N MET A 179 -6.21 -4.20 -22.94
CA MET A 179 -5.89 -2.84 -23.38
C MET A 179 -6.08 -1.85 -22.22
N ASN A 180 -5.27 -0.78 -22.21
CA ASN A 180 -5.32 0.32 -21.23
C ASN A 180 -6.76 0.64 -20.81
N ALA A 181 -7.00 0.79 -19.50
CA ALA A 181 -8.35 0.99 -18.96
C ALA A 181 -9.09 2.17 -19.64
N GLU A 182 -8.35 3.23 -19.97
CA GLU A 182 -8.88 4.41 -20.66
C GLU A 182 -9.36 4.06 -22.09
N MET A 183 -8.64 3.18 -22.79
CA MET A 183 -9.02 2.75 -24.14
C MET A 183 -10.24 1.83 -24.17
N GLN A 184 -10.52 1.10 -23.08
CA GLN A 184 -11.75 0.31 -22.96
C GLN A 184 -12.96 1.22 -22.80
N ASP A 185 -12.83 2.28 -21.99
CA ASP A 185 -13.87 3.30 -21.83
C ASP A 185 -14.11 4.05 -23.15
N ASP A 186 -13.04 4.41 -23.87
CA ASP A 186 -13.12 5.04 -25.20
C ASP A 186 -13.83 4.15 -26.23
N LEU A 187 -13.50 2.85 -26.26
CA LEU A 187 -14.13 1.87 -27.16
C LEU A 187 -15.62 1.70 -26.83
N TRP A 188 -15.97 1.64 -25.55
CA TRP A 188 -17.36 1.52 -25.11
C TRP A 188 -18.19 2.75 -25.52
N GLN A 189 -17.64 3.96 -25.40
CA GLN A 189 -18.31 5.18 -25.83
C GLN A 189 -18.50 5.22 -27.35
N ARG A 190 -17.49 4.83 -28.14
CA ARG A 190 -17.62 4.74 -29.61
C ARG A 190 -18.63 3.71 -30.08
N HIS A 191 -18.89 2.66 -29.29
CA HIS A 191 -19.96 1.71 -29.57
C HIS A 191 -21.37 2.31 -29.35
N GLN A 192 -21.50 3.39 -28.57
CA GLN A 192 -22.78 4.07 -28.35
C GLN A 192 -23.07 5.18 -29.37
N GLY A 193 -22.05 5.70 -30.06
CA GLY A 193 -22.19 6.64 -31.16
C GLY A 193 -20.87 6.84 -31.92
N LEU A 194 -20.85 6.59 -33.23
CA LEU A 194 -19.63 6.60 -34.07
C LEU A 194 -18.99 8.00 -34.21
N HIS A 195 -19.76 9.06 -33.93
CA HIS A 195 -19.36 10.47 -34.11
C HIS A 195 -19.45 11.30 -32.82
N ASP A 196 -19.75 10.67 -31.69
CA ASP A 196 -19.85 11.39 -30.42
C ASP A 196 -18.47 11.66 -29.84
N LYS A 197 -18.27 12.87 -29.32
CA LYS A 197 -17.03 13.26 -28.64
C LYS A 197 -16.79 12.31 -27.46
N ILE A 198 -15.55 11.84 -27.33
CA ILE A 198 -15.17 10.99 -26.21
C ILE A 198 -15.15 11.84 -24.94
N ARG A 199 -16.09 11.54 -24.04
CA ARG A 199 -16.19 12.17 -22.73
C ARG A 199 -15.11 11.59 -21.83
N LEU A 200 -14.41 12.48 -21.12
CA LEU A 200 -13.45 12.05 -20.12
C LEU A 200 -14.13 11.24 -19.02
N GLU A 201 -13.41 10.23 -18.56
CA GLU A 201 -13.74 9.47 -17.38
C GLU A 201 -13.81 10.38 -16.13
N ASP A 202 -14.48 9.92 -15.07
CA ASP A 202 -14.56 10.67 -13.81
C ASP A 202 -13.23 10.58 -13.05
N LEU A 203 -12.30 11.45 -13.44
CA LEU A 203 -10.95 11.50 -12.89
C LEU A 203 -10.95 11.83 -11.38
N ASP A 204 -11.98 12.51 -10.86
CA ASP A 204 -12.07 12.82 -9.43
C ASP A 204 -12.46 11.59 -8.63
N SER A 205 -13.44 10.83 -9.11
CA SER A 205 -13.80 9.52 -8.55
C SER A 205 -12.60 8.56 -8.56
N HIS A 206 -11.83 8.54 -9.65
CA HIS A 206 -10.64 7.70 -9.78
C HIS A 206 -9.55 8.07 -8.77
N LEU A 207 -9.30 9.36 -8.64
CA LEU A 207 -8.35 9.85 -7.66
C LEU A 207 -8.80 9.59 -6.23
N GLU A 208 -10.11 9.62 -5.96
CA GLU A 208 -10.66 9.31 -4.65
C GLU A 208 -10.50 7.83 -4.30
N ASP A 209 -10.79 6.92 -5.24
CA ASP A 209 -10.49 5.49 -5.08
C ASP A 209 -9.00 5.26 -4.76
N LEU A 210 -8.09 5.96 -5.44
CA LEU A 210 -6.64 5.86 -5.19
C LEU A 210 -6.25 6.39 -3.79
N LYS A 211 -6.82 7.51 -3.35
CA LYS A 211 -6.58 8.06 -1.99
C LYS A 211 -7.06 7.09 -0.91
N GLN A 212 -8.24 6.50 -1.10
CA GLN A 212 -8.77 5.48 -0.20
C GLN A 212 -7.89 4.22 -0.20
N GLY A 213 -7.33 3.84 -1.36
CA GLY A 213 -6.33 2.77 -1.44
C GLY A 213 -5.04 3.08 -0.67
N LEU A 214 -4.51 4.30 -0.75
CA LEU A 214 -3.38 4.76 0.05
C LEU A 214 -3.71 4.75 1.55
N GLU A 215 -4.88 5.25 1.94
CA GLU A 215 -5.31 5.29 3.34
C GLU A 215 -5.43 3.88 3.92
N MET A 216 -6.07 2.95 3.21
CA MET A 216 -6.15 1.55 3.62
C MET A 216 -4.76 0.95 3.84
N VAL A 217 -3.85 1.16 2.89
CA VAL A 217 -2.46 0.70 3.00
C VAL A 217 -1.80 1.25 4.28
N CYS A 218 -1.94 2.55 4.54
CA CYS A 218 -1.40 3.16 5.75
C CYS A 218 -2.01 2.53 7.02
N LYS A 219 -3.33 2.32 7.04
CA LYS A 219 -4.02 1.68 8.19
C LYS A 219 -3.56 0.25 8.40
N SER A 220 -3.43 -0.56 7.35
CA SER A 220 -2.95 -1.93 7.44
C SER A 220 -1.49 -2.00 7.93
N LEU A 221 -0.62 -1.12 7.42
CA LEU A 221 0.75 -1.01 7.91
C LEU A 221 0.79 -0.57 9.39
N CYS A 222 0.03 0.47 9.75
CA CYS A 222 -0.03 0.95 11.12
C CYS A 222 -0.49 -0.16 12.07
N ALA A 223 -1.60 -0.83 11.77
CA ALA A 223 -2.12 -1.95 12.58
C ALA A 223 -1.09 -3.09 12.72
N ALA A 224 -0.48 -3.53 11.62
CA ALA A 224 0.51 -4.59 11.60
C ALA A 224 1.74 -4.26 12.47
N PHE A 225 2.36 -3.11 12.23
CA PHE A 225 3.61 -2.75 12.88
C PHE A 225 3.41 -2.27 14.32
N ARG A 226 2.29 -1.60 14.62
CA ARG A 226 1.91 -1.30 16.02
C ARG A 226 1.72 -2.57 16.82
N TYR A 227 1.00 -3.56 16.26
CA TYR A 227 0.84 -4.86 16.92
C TYR A 227 2.19 -5.57 17.11
N SER A 228 3.07 -5.55 16.10
CA SER A 228 4.43 -6.09 16.24
C SER A 228 5.23 -5.42 17.37
N ASN A 229 5.17 -4.09 17.47
CA ASN A 229 5.79 -3.32 18.55
C ASN A 229 5.27 -3.78 19.93
N GLU A 230 3.97 -3.90 20.09
CA GLU A 230 3.35 -4.34 21.33
C GLU A 230 3.74 -5.77 21.73
N GLN A 231 3.73 -6.71 20.78
CA GLN A 231 4.12 -8.10 21.05
C GLN A 231 5.59 -8.18 21.48
N TRP A 232 6.45 -7.40 20.83
CA TRP A 232 7.87 -7.34 21.16
C TRP A 232 8.10 -6.90 22.61
N HIS A 233 7.45 -5.82 23.03
CA HIS A 233 7.56 -5.30 24.40
C HIS A 233 6.98 -6.26 25.44
N LYS A 234 5.86 -6.94 25.13
CA LYS A 234 5.27 -7.96 26.01
C LYS A 234 6.24 -9.13 26.23
N ASN A 235 6.89 -9.60 25.17
CA ASN A 235 7.84 -10.71 25.26
C ASN A 235 9.08 -10.33 26.10
N LYS A 236 9.62 -9.12 25.94
CA LYS A 236 10.72 -8.61 26.79
C LYS A 236 10.32 -8.42 28.27
N ALA A 237 9.10 -7.97 28.52
CA ALA A 237 8.60 -7.81 29.89
C ALA A 237 8.40 -9.17 30.59
N MET A 238 8.03 -10.22 29.84
CA MET A 238 7.91 -11.58 30.39
C MET A 238 9.27 -12.22 30.67
N THR A 239 10.24 -12.11 29.75
CA THR A 239 11.59 -12.66 29.97
C THR A 239 12.33 -11.98 31.13
N SER A 240 12.19 -10.66 31.29
CA SER A 240 12.77 -9.94 32.44
C SER A 240 12.14 -10.29 33.79
N LYS A 241 10.83 -10.58 33.84
CA LYS A 241 10.15 -11.07 35.06
C LYS A 241 10.59 -12.48 35.44
N ASN A 242 10.75 -13.38 34.48
CA ASN A 242 11.19 -14.75 34.75
C ASN A 242 12.65 -14.79 35.24
N ALA A 243 13.55 -13.99 34.67
CA ALA A 243 14.94 -13.88 35.13
C ALA A 243 15.08 -13.35 36.57
N GLY A 244 14.15 -12.49 37.03
CA GLY A 244 14.11 -11.99 38.41
C GLY A 244 13.54 -12.97 39.44
N THR A 245 12.90 -14.06 39.00
CA THR A 245 12.24 -15.03 39.88
C THR A 245 13.13 -16.24 40.18
N GLU A 246 14.10 -16.54 39.31
CA GLU A 246 15.12 -17.60 39.54
C GLU A 246 16.31 -17.14 40.41
N SER A 247 16.32 -15.88 40.85
CA SER A 247 17.40 -15.28 41.67
C SER A 247 17.03 -15.13 43.16
N ARG A 248 16.09 -15.93 43.69
CA ARG A 248 15.68 -15.92 45.10
C ARG A 248 15.73 -17.29 45.75
#